data_AF-A0A3D5EIG7-F1
#
_entry.id   AF-A0A3D5EIG7-F1
#
_cell.length_a   1.000
_cell.length_b   1.000
_cell.length_c   1.000
_cell.angle_alpha   90.00
_cell.angle_beta   90.00
_cell.angle_gamma   90.00
#
_symmetry.space_group_name_H-M   'P 1'
#
loop_
_entity.id
_entity.type
_entity.pdbx_description
1 polymer ?
#
loop_
_entity_poly.entity_id
_entity_poly.type
_entity_poly.pdbx_seq_one_letter_code
_entity_poly.pdbx_strand_id
1 'polypeptide(L)'
;ALCSVGLLVAPSFAMLWSVTLGFCSGACFILGLSFVSLRTHDSMQAAALSGMAQCIGYLLAATGPIIAGSLHSYFNNWAGALWLCITSSLLCALFGYLSGRNVTIEQQ
;
A
#
# COMPACT_ATOMS: atom_id res chain seq x y z
N ALA A 1 -8.60 -1.84 -1.81
CA ALA A 1 -9.64 -2.86 -1.51
C ALA A 1 -10.97 -2.54 -2.21
N LEU A 2 -11.73 -1.53 -1.77
CA LEU A 2 -13.07 -1.24 -2.33
C LEU A 2 -13.06 -1.02 -3.85
N CYS A 3 -12.11 -0.22 -4.35
CA CYS A 3 -11.98 0.07 -5.78
C CYS A 3 -11.57 -1.15 -6.61
N SER A 4 -10.74 -2.03 -6.06
CA SER A 4 -10.34 -3.29 -6.71
C SER A 4 -11.51 -4.26 -6.83
N VAL A 5 -12.39 -4.29 -5.82
CA VAL A 5 -13.67 -5.02 -5.87
C VAL A 5 -14.63 -4.36 -6.87
N GLY A 6 -14.68 -3.03 -6.92
CA GLY A 6 -15.47 -2.27 -7.90
C GLY A 6 -15.09 -2.59 -9.36
N LEU A 7 -13.80 -2.76 -9.65
CA LEU A 7 -13.31 -3.19 -10.97
C LEU A 7 -13.74 -4.62 -11.34
N LEU A 8 -13.89 -5.52 -10.36
CA LEU A 8 -14.38 -6.88 -10.58
C LEU A 8 -15.88 -6.95 -10.84
N VAL A 9 -16.67 -6.15 -10.11
CA VAL A 9 -18.15 -6.23 -10.11
C VAL A 9 -18.77 -5.32 -11.19
N ALA A 10 -18.17 -4.16 -11.44
CA ALA A 10 -18.71 -3.16 -12.36
C ALA A 10 -17.59 -2.52 -13.22
N PRO A 11 -17.05 -3.26 -14.22
CA PRO A 11 -15.97 -2.78 -15.07
C PRO A 11 -16.37 -1.58 -15.95
N SER A 12 -17.67 -1.33 -16.15
CA SER A 12 -18.18 -0.16 -16.88
C SER A 12 -17.77 1.18 -16.24
N PHE A 13 -17.52 1.20 -14.93
CA PHE A 13 -17.05 2.39 -14.19
C PHE A 13 -15.55 2.36 -13.90
N ALA A 14 -14.75 1.61 -14.68
CA ALA A 14 -13.31 1.44 -14.44
C ALA A 14 -12.54 2.77 -14.29
N MET A 15 -12.93 3.80 -15.04
CA MET A 15 -12.30 5.12 -14.96
C MET A 15 -12.50 5.77 -13.57
N LEU A 16 -13.71 5.67 -13.01
CA LEU A 16 -14.04 6.20 -11.70
C LEU A 16 -13.24 5.47 -10.60
N TRP A 17 -13.23 4.13 -10.64
CA TRP A 17 -12.47 3.32 -9.67
C TRP A 17 -10.96 3.58 -9.74
N SER A 18 -10.42 3.78 -10.94
CA SER A 18 -8.99 4.05 -11.16
C SER A 18 -8.58 5.43 -10.63
N VAL A 19 -9.39 6.46 -10.87
CA VAL A 19 -9.15 7.81 -10.34
C VAL A 19 -9.21 7.81 -8.81
N THR A 20 -10.22 7.16 -8.23
CA THR A 20 -10.33 7.04 -6.76
C THR A 20 -9.16 6.27 -6.17
N LEU A 21 -8.69 5.20 -6.83
CA LEU A 21 -7.48 4.47 -6.41
C LEU A 21 -6.24 5.37 -6.38
N GLY A 22 -6.00 6.12 -7.45
CA GLY A 22 -4.87 7.03 -7.53
C GLY A 22 -4.90 8.10 -6.44
N PHE A 23 -6.08 8.71 -6.23
CA PHE A 23 -6.28 9.72 -5.19
C PHE A 23 -6.04 9.16 -3.78
N CYS A 24 -6.64 8.02 -3.45
CA CYS A 24 -6.45 7.37 -2.15
C CYS A 24 -5.00 6.93 -1.92
N SER A 25 -4.32 6.40 -2.94
CA SER A 25 -2.93 5.98 -2.83
C SER A 25 -2.00 7.16 -2.56
N GLY A 26 -2.21 8.29 -3.23
CA GLY A 26 -1.45 9.51 -2.98
C GLY A 26 -1.65 10.05 -1.56
N ALA A 27 -2.91 10.08 -1.09
CA ALA A 27 -3.22 10.50 0.27
C ALA A 27 -2.56 9.59 1.32
N CYS A 28 -2.61 8.26 1.15
CA CYS A 28 -1.94 7.32 2.05
C CYS A 28 -0.42 7.51 2.06
N PHE A 29 0.20 7.80 0.91
CA PHE A 29 1.64 8.02 0.82
C PHE A 29 2.07 9.27 1.61
N ILE A 30 1.36 10.39 1.43
CA ILE A 30 1.63 11.64 2.15
C ILE A 30 1.45 11.44 3.66
N LEU A 31 0.35 10.78 4.07
CA LEU A 31 0.10 10.46 5.49
C LEU A 31 1.23 9.61 6.09
N GLY A 32 1.75 8.64 5.35
CA GLY A 32 2.89 7.81 5.79
C GLY A 32 4.14 8.66 6.05
N LEU A 33 4.48 9.56 5.13
CA LEU A 33 5.60 10.49 5.30
C LEU A 33 5.38 11.45 6.50
N SER A 34 4.16 11.95 6.68
CA SER A 34 3.81 12.79 7.84
C SER A 34 3.95 12.04 9.17
N PHE A 35 3.58 10.76 9.24
CA PHE A 35 3.78 9.97 10.45
C PHE A 35 5.26 9.76 10.78
N VAL A 36 6.10 9.55 9.76
CA VAL A 36 7.55 9.47 9.94
C VAL A 36 8.09 10.79 10.48
N SER A 37 7.71 11.93 9.88
CA SER A 37 8.20 13.24 10.32
C SER A 37 7.74 13.61 11.73
N LEU A 38 6.52 13.23 12.13
CA LEU A 38 5.98 13.51 13.48
C LEU A 38 6.62 12.65 14.57
N ARG A 39 7.20 11.49 14.24
CA ARG A 39 7.82 10.58 15.22
C ARG A 39 9.33 10.81 15.42
N THR A 40 9.99 11.61 14.57
CA THR A 40 11.44 11.84 14.63
C THR A 40 11.76 13.30 14.96
N HIS A 41 12.54 13.54 16.01
CA HIS A 41 13.02 14.87 16.38
C HIS A 41 14.16 15.39 15.47
N ASP A 42 14.79 14.51 14.70
CA ASP A 42 15.96 14.80 13.87
C ASP A 42 15.67 14.50 12.38
N SER A 43 15.97 15.47 11.50
CA SER A 43 15.69 15.38 10.06
C SER A 43 16.50 14.30 9.35
N MET A 44 17.69 13.98 9.85
CA MET A 44 18.54 12.92 9.29
C MET A 44 17.97 11.54 9.63
N GLN A 45 17.44 11.36 10.84
CA GLN A 45 16.75 10.12 11.24
C GLN A 45 15.46 9.90 10.43
N ALA A 46 14.68 10.96 10.19
CA ALA A 46 13.48 10.92 9.35
C ALA A 46 13.81 10.45 7.92
N ALA A 47 14.89 10.98 7.34
CA ALA A 47 15.34 10.64 6.00
C ALA A 47 15.83 9.19 5.91
N ALA A 48 16.63 8.74 6.88
CA ALA A 48 17.12 7.36 6.92
C ALA A 48 15.98 6.34 7.09
N LEU A 49 15.03 6.61 7.99
CA LEU A 49 13.88 5.74 8.23
C LEU A 49 12.95 5.69 7.01
N SER A 50 12.70 6.84 6.38
CA SER A 50 11.94 6.91 5.12
C SER A 50 12.65 6.16 4.00
N GLY A 51 13.98 6.27 3.90
CA GLY A 51 14.79 5.56 2.93
C GLY A 51 14.71 4.04 3.10
N MET A 52 14.80 3.53 4.32
CA MET A 52 14.62 2.10 4.60
C MET A 52 13.22 1.62 4.21
N ALA A 53 12.18 2.37 4.58
CA ALA A 53 10.80 2.03 4.24
C ALA A 53 10.58 2.01 2.71
N GLN A 54 11.14 2.97 1.98
CA GLN A 54 11.09 3.02 0.52
C GLN A 54 11.84 1.87 -0.11
N CYS A 55 13.05 1.51 0.36
CA CYS A 55 13.79 0.36 -0.15
C CYS A 55 12.96 -0.94 -0.03
N ILE A 56 12.36 -1.18 1.13
CA ILE A 56 11.48 -2.34 1.34
C ILE A 56 10.25 -2.25 0.42
N GLY A 57 9.63 -1.07 0.34
CA GLY A 57 8.46 -0.83 -0.50
C GLY A 57 8.73 -1.07 -1.98
N TYR A 58 9.87 -0.62 -2.51
CA TYR A 58 10.27 -0.84 -3.90
C TYR A 58 10.66 -2.29 -4.16
N LEU A 59 11.31 -2.98 -3.21
CA LEU A 59 11.58 -4.41 -3.33
C LEU A 59 10.27 -5.21 -3.45
N LEU A 60 9.28 -4.88 -2.61
CA LEU A 60 7.95 -5.48 -2.68
C LEU A 60 7.23 -5.12 -3.98
N ALA A 61 7.32 -3.86 -4.42
CA ALA A 61 6.75 -3.42 -5.68
C ALA A 61 7.36 -4.16 -6.89
N ALA A 62 8.65 -4.49 -6.85
CA ALA A 62 9.32 -5.26 -7.89
C ALA A 62 8.89 -6.73 -7.90
N THR A 63 8.61 -7.33 -6.73
CA THR A 63 8.13 -8.72 -6.65
C THR A 63 6.64 -8.87 -6.99
N GLY A 64 5.84 -7.81 -6.81
CA GLY A 64 4.40 -7.80 -7.09
C GLY A 64 4.03 -8.31 -8.50
N PRO A 65 4.59 -7.74 -9.58
CA PRO A 65 4.34 -8.20 -10.96
C PRO A 65 4.77 -9.64 -11.22
N ILE A 66 5.87 -10.09 -10.61
CA ILE A 66 6.36 -11.47 -10.76
C ILE A 66 5.32 -12.45 -10.19
N ILE A 67 4.81 -12.17 -8.99
CA ILE A 67 3.79 -13.02 -8.35
C ILE A 67 2.47 -12.94 -9.12
N ALA A 68 2.03 -11.73 -9.49
CA ALA A 68 0.79 -11.52 -10.24
C ALA A 68 0.82 -12.20 -11.61
N GLY A 69 1.94 -12.11 -12.34
CA GLY A 69 2.13 -12.78 -13.63
C GLY A 69 2.17 -14.29 -13.49
N SER A 70 2.83 -14.82 -12.45
CA SER A 70 2.86 -16.25 -12.17
C SER A 70 1.46 -16.80 -11.88
N LEU A 71 0.66 -16.09 -11.07
CA LEU A 71 -0.73 -16.44 -10.80
C LEU A 71 -1.59 -16.37 -12.07
N HIS A 72 -1.38 -15.35 -12.91
CA HIS A 72 -2.10 -15.21 -14.16
C HIS A 72 -1.82 -16.39 -15.10
N SER A 73 -0.56 -16.81 -15.23
CA SER A 73 -0.18 -17.97 -16.04
C SER A 73 -0.79 -19.28 -15.55
N TYR A 74 -0.97 -19.45 -14.24
CA TYR A 74 -1.57 -20.67 -13.66
C TYR A 74 -3.10 -20.69 -13.80
N PHE A 75 -3.78 -19.57 -13.54
CA PHE A 75 -5.24 -19.48 -13.55
C PHE A 75 -5.83 -19.05 -14.90
N ASN A 76 -5.02 -18.61 -15.86
CA ASN A 76 -5.42 -17.97 -17.13
C ASN A 76 -6.44 -16.82 -16.95
N ASN A 77 -6.47 -16.18 -15.78
CA ASN A 77 -7.40 -15.11 -15.46
C ASN A 77 -6.74 -14.06 -14.55
N TRP A 78 -7.24 -12.83 -14.58
CA TRP A 78 -6.76 -11.69 -13.79
C TRP A 78 -7.31 -11.68 -12.35
N ALA A 79 -8.27 -12.57 -12.03
CA ALA A 79 -8.83 -12.70 -10.70
C ALA A 79 -7.77 -12.96 -9.63
N GLY A 80 -6.73 -13.75 -9.92
CA GLY A 80 -5.62 -14.01 -9.00
C GLY A 80 -4.81 -12.75 -8.65
N ALA A 81 -4.50 -11.92 -9.65
CA ALA A 81 -3.82 -10.65 -9.44
C ALA A 81 -4.67 -9.64 -8.63
N LEU A 82 -5.99 -9.65 -8.87
CA LEU A 82 -6.93 -8.78 -8.15
C LEU A 82 -7.07 -9.19 -6.68
N TRP A 83 -7.11 -10.50 -6.39
CA TRP A 83 -7.04 -11.01 -5.02
C TRP A 83 -5.75 -10.59 -4.31
N LEU A 84 -4.61 -10.65 -5.00
CA LEU A 84 -3.33 -10.17 -4.45
C LEU A 84 -3.38 -8.67 -4.10
N CYS A 85 -3.96 -7.83 -4.96
CA CYS A 85 -4.18 -6.41 -4.67
C CYS A 85 -5.09 -6.18 -3.47
N ILE A 86 -6.16 -6.98 -3.32
CA ILE A 86 -7.07 -6.90 -2.16
C ILE A 86 -6.32 -7.27 -0.89
N THR A 87 -5.61 -8.40 -0.87
CA THR A 87 -4.84 -8.84 0.30
C THR A 87 -3.76 -7.82 0.68
N SER A 88 -3.02 -7.29 -0.29
CA SER A 88 -2.02 -6.24 -0.05
C SER A 88 -2.65 -4.96 0.51
N SER A 89 -3.79 -4.52 -0.04
CA SER A 89 -4.54 -3.38 0.51
C SER A 89 -4.97 -3.59 1.96
N LEU A 90 -5.42 -4.80 2.31
CA LEU A 90 -5.85 -5.13 3.67
C LEU A 90 -4.66 -5.15 4.64
N LEU A 91 -3.52 -5.69 4.21
CA LEU A 91 -2.29 -5.64 4.99
C LEU A 91 -1.85 -4.19 5.24
N CYS A 92 -1.85 -3.34 4.21
CA CYS A 92 -1.56 -1.91 4.37
C CYS A 92 -2.55 -1.23 5.33
N ALA A 93 -3.84 -1.54 5.24
CA ALA A 93 -4.84 -0.99 6.16
C ALA A 93 -4.60 -1.46 7.61
N LEU A 94 -4.26 -2.72 7.81
CA LEU A 94 -3.90 -3.27 9.13
C LEU A 94 -2.67 -2.58 9.70
N PHE A 95 -1.58 -2.50 8.94
CA PHE A 95 -0.35 -1.83 9.38
C PHE A 95 -0.56 -0.33 9.63
N GLY A 96 -1.33 0.35 8.77
CA GLY A 96 -1.73 1.75 8.98
C GLY A 96 -2.54 1.93 10.26
N TYR A 97 -3.50 1.04 10.53
CA TYR A 97 -4.29 1.05 11.75
C TYR A 97 -3.44 0.77 13.00
N LEU A 98 -2.54 -0.22 12.95
CA LEU A 98 -1.57 -0.55 14.00
C LEU A 98 -0.63 0.63 14.27
N SER A 99 -0.15 1.31 13.23
CA SER A 99 0.73 2.49 13.34
C SER A 99 0.00 3.74 13.84
N GLY A 100 -1.32 3.80 13.67
CA GLY A 100 -2.22 4.84 14.18
C GLY A 100 -2.62 4.64 15.65
N ARG A 101 -2.36 3.47 16.25
CA ARG A 101 -2.48 3.32 17.70
C ARG A 101 -1.47 4.25 18.36
N ASN A 102 -1.96 5.00 19.35
CA ASN A 102 -1.21 5.99 20.11
C ASN A 102 -0.25 5.32 21.10
N VAL A 103 0.64 4.46 20.60
CA VAL A 103 1.78 3.94 21.35
C VAL A 103 2.92 4.91 21.06
N THR A 104 3.16 5.80 22.02
CA THR A 104 4.40 6.58 22.11
C THR A 104 5.50 5.59 22.46
N ILE A 105 6.65 5.65 21.78
CA ILE A 105 7.84 4.94 22.25
C ILE A 105 8.18 5.59 23.59
N GLU A 106 7.83 4.93 24.70
CA GLU A 106 8.37 5.31 26.01
C GLU A 106 9.88 5.19 25.90
N GLN A 107 10.57 6.32 26.08
CA GLN A 107 12.01 6.36 26.30
C GLN A 107 12.33 5.44 27.47
N GLN A 108 13.07 4.36 27.21
CA GLN A 108 14.05 3.88 28.18
C GLN A 108 15.35 4.64 27.98
#